data_AF-A0A6P4J8V3-F1
#
_entry.id   AF-A0A6P4J8V3-F1
#
_cell.length_a   1.000
_cell.length_b   1.000
_cell.length_c   1.000
_cell.angle_alpha   90.00
_cell.angle_beta   90.00
_cell.angle_gamma   90.00
#
_symmetry.space_group_name_H-M   'P 1'
#
loop_
_entity.id
_entity.type
_entity.pdbx_description
1 polymer ?
#
loop_
_entity_poly.entity_id
_entity_poly.type
_entity_poly.pdbx_seq_one_letter_code
_entity_poly.pdbx_strand_id
1 'polypeptide(L)'
;MRALRYLLLLLLVVSSAFVASSAPRHRRQIDLTLSAEHDDKDDETELALEAIAGLWQSADSRTKVDGSASFVHRTQGGTQSGSEQDFRLGLRVTFDR
;
A
#
# COMPACT_ATOMS: atom_id res chain seq x y z
N MET A 1 33.61 -34.80 -32.84
CA MET A 1 32.82 -33.61 -33.24
C MET A 1 31.35 -33.67 -32.79
N ARG A 2 30.59 -34.75 -33.05
CA ARG A 2 29.16 -34.83 -32.70
C ARG A 2 28.88 -34.82 -31.18
N ALA A 3 29.69 -35.53 -30.38
CA ALA A 3 29.54 -35.59 -28.92
C ALA A 3 29.76 -34.23 -28.22
N LEU A 4 30.76 -33.45 -28.66
CA LEU A 4 31.02 -32.10 -28.15
C LEU A 4 29.84 -31.15 -28.43
N ARG A 5 29.21 -31.29 -29.60
CA ARG A 5 28.02 -30.50 -29.98
C ARG A 5 26.82 -30.80 -29.08
N TYR A 6 26.59 -32.07 -28.74
CA TYR A 6 25.54 -32.45 -27.80
C TYR A 6 25.82 -31.97 -26.38
N LEU A 7 27.08 -32.01 -25.94
CA LEU A 7 27.49 -31.49 -24.64
C LEU A 7 27.28 -29.98 -24.53
N LEU A 8 27.63 -29.22 -25.58
CA LEU A 8 27.39 -27.77 -25.63
C LEU A 8 25.89 -27.42 -25.65
N LEU A 9 25.08 -28.18 -26.38
CA LEU A 9 23.62 -27.99 -26.39
C LEU A 9 23.00 -28.29 -25.02
N LEU A 10 23.46 -29.33 -24.34
CA LEU A 10 23.00 -29.66 -23.00
C LEU A 10 23.38 -28.57 -21.99
N LEU A 11 24.61 -28.05 -22.07
CA LEU A 11 25.07 -26.92 -21.26
C LEU A 11 24.22 -25.66 -21.50
N LEU A 12 23.91 -25.34 -22.75
CA LEU A 12 23.06 -24.21 -23.13
C LEU A 12 21.67 -24.32 -22.50
N VAL A 13 21.02 -25.49 -22.67
CA VAL A 13 19.67 -25.75 -22.13
C VAL A 13 19.65 -25.65 -20.60
N VAL A 14 20.65 -26.23 -19.93
CA VAL A 14 20.77 -26.17 -18.47
C VAL A 14 20.96 -24.71 -18.03
N SER A 15 21.86 -23.95 -18.66
CA SER A 15 22.07 -22.53 -18.32
C SER A 15 20.84 -21.65 -18.55
N SER A 16 20.02 -21.94 -19.57
CA SER A 16 18.76 -21.21 -19.80
C SER A 16 17.67 -21.53 -18.78
N ALA A 17 17.68 -22.74 -18.19
CA ALA A 17 16.70 -23.15 -17.18
C ALA A 17 16.95 -22.50 -15.80
N PHE A 18 18.17 -22.04 -15.53
CA PHE A 18 18.52 -21.38 -14.26
C PHE A 18 18.21 -19.89 -14.21
N VAL A 19 17.80 -19.26 -15.32
CA VAL A 19 17.33 -17.86 -15.32
C VAL A 19 15.83 -17.81 -15.04
N ALA A 20 15.40 -18.46 -13.96
CA ALA A 20 14.11 -18.14 -13.37
C ALA A 20 14.27 -16.78 -12.69
N SER A 21 13.97 -15.69 -13.40
CA SER A 21 13.98 -14.36 -12.79
C SER A 21 12.96 -14.36 -11.66
N SER A 22 13.41 -14.44 -10.42
CA SER A 22 12.55 -14.15 -9.28
C SER A 22 12.22 -12.67 -9.36
N ALA A 23 11.06 -12.33 -9.93
CA ALA A 23 10.55 -10.98 -9.85
C ALA A 23 10.57 -10.58 -8.36
N PRO A 24 11.22 -9.47 -7.99
CA PRO A 24 11.32 -9.08 -6.59
C PRO A 24 9.90 -8.93 -6.06
N ARG A 25 9.54 -9.74 -5.04
CA ARG A 25 8.25 -9.64 -4.36
C ARG A 25 8.22 -8.28 -3.67
N HIS A 26 7.54 -7.32 -4.28
CA HIS A 26 7.36 -6.01 -3.69
C HIS A 26 6.34 -6.11 -2.56
N ARG A 27 6.81 -6.20 -1.31
CA ARG A 27 5.94 -6.17 -0.14
C ARG A 27 5.44 -4.74 0.03
N ARG A 28 4.16 -4.51 -0.27
CA ARG A 28 3.49 -3.24 0.04
C ARG A 28 3.04 -3.28 1.50
N GLN A 29 3.40 -2.25 2.26
CA GLN A 29 2.89 -2.03 3.60
C GLN A 29 1.74 -1.01 3.51
N ILE A 30 0.65 -1.30 4.23
CA ILE A 30 -0.49 -0.42 4.39
C ILE A 30 -0.64 -0.23 5.89
N ASP A 31 -0.54 1.01 6.34
CA ASP A 31 -0.75 1.37 7.73
C ASP A 31 -2.22 1.82 7.86
N LEU A 32 -2.98 1.11 8.71
CA LEU A 32 -4.39 1.36 8.94
C LEU A 32 -4.61 1.68 10.41
N THR A 33 -5.22 2.83 10.69
CA THR A 33 -5.60 3.25 12.03
C THR A 33 -7.11 3.40 12.07
N LEU A 34 -7.76 2.73 13.03
CA LEU A 34 -9.20 2.85 13.29
C LEU A 34 -9.37 3.25 14.75
N SER A 35 -10.14 4.30 14.99
CA SER A 35 -10.52 4.74 16.33
C SER A 35 -12.03 4.99 16.40
N ALA A 36 -12.56 4.80 17.59
CA ALA A 36 -13.94 5.11 17.95
C ALA A 36 -13.92 5.80 19.30
N GLU A 37 -14.55 6.97 19.39
CA GLU A 37 -14.68 7.76 20.60
C GLU A 37 -16.17 8.03 20.84
N HIS A 38 -16.62 7.95 22.09
CA HIS A 38 -18.01 8.23 22.48
C HIS A 38 -18.01 9.25 23.62
N ASP A 39 -18.75 10.34 23.46
CA ASP A 39 -18.94 11.36 24.49
C ASP A 39 -20.31 11.22 25.15
N ASP A 40 -20.31 10.76 26.41
CA ASP A 40 -21.51 10.54 27.21
C ASP A 40 -22.31 11.84 27.51
N LYS A 41 -21.69 13.02 27.41
CA LYS A 41 -22.36 14.30 27.73
C LYS A 41 -23.25 14.80 26.61
N ASP A 42 -22.74 14.66 25.39
CA ASP A 42 -23.38 15.15 24.17
C ASP A 42 -24.02 14.00 23.36
N ASP A 43 -23.94 12.76 23.88
CA ASP A 43 -24.39 11.52 23.24
C ASP A 43 -23.83 11.39 21.81
N GLU A 44 -22.60 11.88 21.60
CA GLU A 44 -21.94 11.88 20.31
C GLU A 44 -21.03 10.65 20.17
N THR A 45 -21.02 10.04 18.99
CA THR A 45 -20.05 8.99 18.65
C THR A 45 -19.26 9.43 17.43
N GLU A 46 -17.93 9.44 17.55
CA GLU A 46 -17.00 9.70 16.47
C GLU A 46 -16.27 8.41 16.08
N LEU A 47 -16.34 8.06 14.80
CA LEU A 47 -15.58 6.97 14.19
C LEU A 47 -14.57 7.58 13.23
N ALA A 48 -13.29 7.26 13.40
CA ALA A 48 -12.25 7.72 12.49
C ALA A 48 -11.45 6.54 11.93
N LEU A 49 -11.25 6.56 10.63
CA LEU A 49 -10.46 5.59 9.88
C LEU A 49 -9.41 6.35 9.08
N GLU A 50 -8.14 5.96 9.22
CA GLU A 50 -7.04 6.49 8.44
C GLU A 50 -6.25 5.33 7.80
N ALA A 51 -5.98 5.44 6.52
CA ALA A 51 -5.19 4.48 5.76
C ALA A 51 -4.07 5.21 5.03
N ILE A 52 -2.84 4.72 5.16
CA ILE A 52 -1.65 5.23 4.46
C ILE A 52 -0.95 4.07 3.77
N ALA A 53 -0.58 4.26 2.51
CA ALA A 53 0.11 3.24 1.73
C ALA A 53 1.19 3.84 0.83
N GLY A 54 2.34 3.16 0.75
CA GLY A 54 3.33 3.40 -0.30
C GLY A 54 2.80 2.86 -1.63
N LEU A 55 2.53 3.75 -2.59
CA LEU A 55 1.95 3.38 -3.89
C LEU A 55 3.03 2.96 -4.89
N TRP A 56 4.15 3.69 -4.88
CA TRP A 56 5.27 3.48 -5.77
C TRP A 56 6.56 4.06 -5.20
N GLN A 57 7.68 3.42 -5.52
CA GLN A 57 9.02 3.92 -5.25
C GLN A 57 9.91 3.66 -6.47
N SER A 58 10.76 4.61 -6.81
CA SER A 58 11.79 4.47 -7.84
C SER A 58 12.80 3.39 -7.46
N ALA A 59 13.41 2.74 -8.44
CA ALA A 59 14.41 1.70 -8.22
C ALA A 59 15.65 2.21 -7.46
N ASP A 60 15.99 3.49 -7.65
CA ASP A 60 17.06 4.18 -6.93
C ASP A 60 16.63 4.72 -5.55
N SER A 61 15.38 4.46 -5.14
CA SER A 61 14.76 4.94 -3.90
C SER A 61 14.69 6.46 -3.72
N ARG A 62 15.03 7.26 -4.74
CA ARG A 62 15.05 8.73 -4.67
C ARG A 62 13.70 9.38 -4.84
N THR A 63 12.78 8.73 -5.54
CA THR A 63 11.41 9.23 -5.68
C THR A 63 10.44 8.23 -5.09
N LYS A 64 9.49 8.72 -4.29
CA LYS A 64 8.40 7.91 -3.75
C LYS A 64 7.06 8.63 -3.85
N VAL A 65 6.00 7.84 -4.02
CA VAL A 65 4.61 8.28 -4.06
C VAL A 65 3.86 7.52 -2.98
N ASP A 66 3.38 8.26 -1.98
CA ASP A 66 2.58 7.77 -0.88
C ASP A 66 1.13 8.25 -1.06
N GLY A 67 0.16 7.40 -0.76
CA GLY A 67 -1.27 7.72 -0.77
C GLY A 67 -1.84 7.63 0.63
N SER A 68 -2.79 8.52 0.96
CA SER A 68 -3.52 8.48 2.22
C SER A 68 -5.02 8.66 1.99
N ALA A 69 -5.82 8.04 2.84
CA ALA A 69 -7.26 8.23 2.89
C ALA A 69 -7.67 8.33 4.36
N SER A 70 -8.47 9.33 4.71
CA SER A 70 -9.07 9.44 6.03
C SER A 70 -10.57 9.61 5.92
N PHE A 71 -11.31 8.96 6.80
CA PHE A 71 -12.75 9.06 6.94
C PHE A 71 -13.08 9.30 8.40
N VAL A 72 -13.84 10.35 8.67
CA VAL A 72 -14.38 10.65 10.00
C VAL A 72 -15.89 10.69 9.89
N HIS A 73 -16.56 9.96 10.76
CA HIS A 73 -18.00 9.96 10.88
C HIS A 73 -18.39 10.37 12.29
N ARG A 74 -19.22 11.39 12.40
CA ARG A 74 -19.78 11.83 13.68
C ARG A 74 -21.29 11.62 13.67
N THR A 75 -21.78 10.90 14.67
CA THR A 75 -23.21 10.71 14.90
C THR A 75 -23.59 11.39 16.20
N GLN A 76 -24.56 12.30 16.16
CA GLN A 76 -25.15 12.89 17.36
C GLN A 76 -26.36 12.07 17.80
N GLY A 77 -26.37 11.64 19.06
CA GLY A 77 -27.49 11.01 19.72
C GLY A 77 -28.41 12.08 20.32
N GLY A 78 -29.60 12.25 19.76
CA GLY A 78 -30.53 13.28 20.23
C GLY A 78 -31.59 13.66 19.20
N THR A 79 -32.53 14.52 19.62
CA THR A 79 -33.66 15.00 18.81
C THR A 79 -33.27 15.88 17.62
N GLN A 80 -31.99 16.26 17.52
CA GLN A 80 -31.38 16.89 16.36
C GLN A 80 -30.52 15.84 15.64
N SER A 81 -31.18 15.00 14.84
CA SER A 81 -30.51 13.95 14.08
C SER A 81 -29.69 14.57 12.94
N GLY A 82 -28.39 14.77 13.19
CA GLY A 82 -27.40 15.16 12.20
C GLY A 82 -26.25 14.14 12.19
N SER A 83 -25.91 13.62 11.01
CA SER A 83 -24.69 12.84 10.82
C SER A 83 -23.73 13.64 9.96
N GLU A 84 -22.52 13.88 10.46
CA GLU A 84 -21.45 14.53 9.69
C GLU A 84 -20.49 13.45 9.18
N GLN A 85 -20.05 13.60 7.93
CA GLN A 85 -19.09 12.71 7.29
C GLN A 85 -18.03 13.55 6.60
N ASP A 86 -16.78 13.33 6.96
CA ASP A 86 -15.62 13.96 6.32
C ASP A 86 -14.76 12.89 5.67
N PHE A 87 -14.58 12.98 4.36
CA PHE A 87 -13.72 12.12 3.57
C PHE A 87 -12.58 12.93 3.00
N ARG A 88 -11.34 12.49 3.24
CA ARG A 88 -10.14 13.15 2.71
C ARG A 88 -9.26 12.14 2.01
N LEU A 89 -8.74 12.54 0.87
CA LEU A 89 -7.77 11.78 0.08
C LEU A 89 -6.51 12.63 -0.07
N GLY A 90 -5.36 12.00 0.15
CA GLY A 90 -4.05 12.64 0.07
C GLY A 90 -3.11 11.88 -0.84
N LEU A 91 -2.26 12.62 -1.53
CA LEU A 91 -1.18 12.11 -2.34
C LEU A 91 0.08 12.91 -2.01
N ARG A 92 1.14 12.21 -1.61
CA ARG A 92 2.42 12.81 -1.28
C ARG A 92 3.49 12.28 -2.22
N VAL A 93 4.15 13.19 -2.94
CA VAL A 93 5.30 12.87 -3.79
C VAL A 93 6.54 13.43 -3.11
N THR A 94 7.56 12.60 -2.89
CA THR A 94 8.84 13.01 -2.31
C THR A 94 9.95 12.76 -3.31
N PHE A 95 10.83 13.76 -3.47
CA PHE A 95 12.04 13.68 -4.29
C PHE A 95 13.26 13.90 -3.39
N ASP A 96 14.19 12.96 -3.41
CA ASP A 96 15.48 13.04 -2.75
C ASP A 96 16.57 13.32 -3.80
N ARG A 97 17.55 14.16 -3.45
CA ARG A 97 18.58 14.64 -4.39
C ARG A 97 19.75 13.67 -4.56
#